data_AF-A0A8S8Y2K3-F1
#
_entry.id   AF-A0A8S8Y2K3-F1
#
_cell.length_a   1.000
_cell.length_b   1.000
_cell.length_c   1.000
_cell.angle_alpha   90.00
_cell.angle_beta   90.00
_cell.angle_gamma   90.00
#
_symmetry.space_group_name_H-M   'P 1'
#
loop_
_entity.id
_entity.type
_entity.pdbx_description
1 polymer ?
#
loop_
_entity_poly.entity_id
_entity_poly.type
_entity_poly.pdbx_seq_one_letter_code
_entity_poly.pdbx_strand_id
1 'polypeptide(L)'
;MSGYGIDDVPHVELNQDDMNALQSSDAEQATLMAEAVICVAEDDTVIGPMSKLETHQGAGHYHRAFSVLLFNSKERCCCSSVPLTK
;
A
#
# COMPACT_ATOMS: atom_id res chain seq x y z
N MET A 1 14.85 11.56 16.64
CA MET A 1 14.76 10.45 15.67
C MET A 1 14.37 11.08 14.35
N SER A 2 15.21 10.95 13.32
CA SER A 2 14.79 11.31 11.96
C SER A 2 13.63 10.39 11.59
N GLY A 3 12.46 10.93 11.29
CA GLY A 3 11.32 10.13 10.84
C GLY A 3 11.61 9.52 9.47
N TYR A 4 10.97 8.39 9.17
CA TYR A 4 10.91 7.84 7.81
C TYR A 4 10.10 8.81 6.95
N GLY A 5 10.70 9.36 5.90
CA GLY A 5 10.04 10.23 4.93
C GLY A 5 9.37 9.43 3.82
N ILE A 6 8.42 10.04 3.11
CA ILE A 6 7.80 9.42 1.94
C ILE A 6 8.82 9.19 0.82
N ASP A 7 9.83 10.07 0.73
CA ASP A 7 10.95 9.98 -0.22
C ASP A 7 11.88 8.78 0.04
N ASP A 8 11.81 8.17 1.23
CA ASP A 8 12.60 6.99 1.58
C ASP A 8 11.95 5.67 1.09
N VAL A 9 10.73 5.75 0.55
CA VAL A 9 9.98 4.58 0.07
C VAL A 9 10.26 4.39 -1.42
N PRO A 10 10.74 3.21 -1.87
CA PRO A 10 10.94 2.96 -3.29
C PRO A 10 9.61 3.07 -4.08
N HIS A 11 9.68 3.57 -5.30
CA HIS A 11 8.51 3.78 -6.17
C HIS A 11 8.71 3.11 -7.53
N VAL A 12 7.59 2.72 -8.15
CA VAL A 12 7.53 2.22 -9.53
C VAL A 12 6.83 3.28 -10.38
N GLU A 13 7.31 3.49 -11.61
CA GLU A 13 6.65 4.39 -12.55
C GLU A 13 5.28 3.84 -12.95
N LEU A 14 4.23 4.64 -12.78
CA LEU A 14 2.87 4.31 -13.17
C LEU A 14 2.63 4.70 -14.63
N ASN A 15 1.88 3.88 -15.37
CA ASN A 15 1.57 4.17 -16.77
C ASN A 15 0.42 5.19 -16.89
N GLN A 16 0.08 5.62 -18.11
CA GLN A 16 -0.95 6.62 -18.32
C GLN A 16 -2.35 6.15 -17.88
N ASP A 17 -2.67 4.87 -18.03
CA ASP A 17 -3.96 4.30 -17.64
C ASP A 17 -4.10 4.22 -16.12
N ASP A 18 -3.01 3.86 -15.43
CA ASP A 18 -2.87 3.88 -13.97
C ASP A 18 -3.08 5.29 -13.42
N MET A 19 -2.45 6.28 -14.05
CA MET A 19 -2.62 7.69 -13.68
C MET A 19 -4.04 8.18 -13.90
N ASN A 20 -4.70 7.71 -14.96
CA ASN A 20 -6.10 8.02 -15.22
C ASN A 20 -7.03 7.40 -14.16
N ALA A 21 -6.73 6.19 -13.70
CA ALA A 21 -7.51 5.50 -12.67
C ALA A 21 -7.50 6.23 -11.31
N LEU A 22 -6.48 7.03 -11.05
CA LEU A 22 -6.29 7.75 -9.79
C LEU A 22 -6.83 9.19 -9.80
N GLN A 23 -7.33 9.69 -10.93
CA GLN A 23 -7.73 11.11 -11.08
C GLN A 23 -8.81 11.58 -10.12
N SER A 24 -9.69 10.68 -9.65
CA SER A 24 -10.74 11.00 -8.68
C SER A 24 -10.34 10.75 -7.23
N SER A 25 -9.14 10.23 -6.98
CA SER A 25 -8.68 9.88 -5.64
C SER A 25 -8.12 11.09 -4.90
N ASP A 26 -8.05 10.98 -3.57
CA ASP A 26 -7.28 11.91 -2.75
C ASP A 26 -5.81 11.96 -3.23
N ALA A 27 -5.23 13.15 -3.30
CA ALA A 27 -3.92 13.35 -3.92
C ALA A 27 -2.77 12.66 -3.16
N GLU A 28 -2.86 12.61 -1.83
CA GLU A 28 -1.87 11.89 -1.01
C GLU A 28 -2.02 10.39 -1.24
N GLN A 29 -3.26 9.87 -1.20
CA GLN A 29 -3.51 8.45 -1.48
C GLN A 29 -3.08 8.04 -2.89
N ALA A 30 -3.33 8.88 -3.89
CA ALA A 30 -2.90 8.64 -5.27
C ALA A 30 -1.37 8.58 -5.39
N THR A 31 -0.64 9.43 -4.65
CA THR A 31 0.83 9.39 -4.63
C THR A 31 1.34 8.07 -4.02
N LEU A 32 0.69 7.60 -2.95
CA LEU A 32 1.06 6.34 -2.30
C LEU A 32 0.78 5.10 -3.18
N MET A 33 -0.02 5.21 -4.23
CA MET A 33 -0.29 4.08 -5.14
C MET A 33 0.92 3.70 -6.02
N ALA A 34 1.92 4.58 -6.14
CA ALA A 34 3.18 4.30 -6.83
C ALA A 34 4.21 3.56 -5.94
N GLU A 35 3.93 3.36 -4.64
CA GLU A 35 4.82 2.64 -3.73
C GLU A 35 5.15 1.24 -4.25
N ALA A 36 6.43 0.88 -4.25
CA ALA A 36 6.88 -0.45 -4.61
C ALA A 36 6.58 -1.43 -3.45
N VAL A 37 5.61 -2.31 -3.67
CA VAL A 37 5.30 -3.40 -2.74
C VAL A 37 6.04 -4.68 -3.12
N ILE A 38 6.21 -5.58 -2.15
CA ILE A 38 6.91 -6.85 -2.34
C ILE A 38 5.93 -7.85 -2.93
N CYS A 39 6.01 -8.07 -4.25
CA CYS A 39 5.22 -9.08 -4.95
C CYS A 39 5.79 -10.48 -4.67
N VAL A 40 4.88 -11.43 -4.40
CA VAL A 40 5.22 -12.80 -4.01
C VAL A 40 4.39 -13.81 -4.79
N ALA A 41 4.83 -15.07 -4.79
CA ALA A 41 4.01 -16.20 -5.20
C ALA A 41 3.10 -16.62 -4.03
N GLU A 42 2.21 -17.58 -4.28
CA GLU A 42 1.28 -18.13 -3.27
C GLU A 42 2.00 -18.74 -2.04
N ASP A 43 3.25 -19.17 -2.20
CA ASP A 43 4.07 -19.74 -1.14
C ASP A 43 4.96 -18.70 -0.43
N ASP A 44 4.68 -17.41 -0.61
CA ASP A 44 5.46 -16.26 -0.08
C ASP A 44 6.88 -16.15 -0.65
N THR A 45 7.20 -16.85 -1.75
CA THR A 45 8.44 -16.65 -2.50
C THR A 45 8.45 -15.28 -3.16
N VAL A 46 9.50 -14.48 -2.95
CA VAL A 46 9.63 -13.13 -3.53
C VAL A 46 9.85 -13.21 -5.04
N ILE A 47 9.02 -12.50 -5.81
CA ILE A 47 9.10 -12.40 -7.27
C ILE A 47 9.77 -11.09 -7.69
N GLY A 48 9.51 -9.99 -6.97
CA GLY A 48 10.09 -8.68 -7.25
C GLY A 48 9.22 -7.52 -6.74
N PRO A 49 9.60 -6.26 -7.03
CA PRO A 49 8.76 -5.11 -6.73
C PRO A 49 7.61 -4.98 -7.74
N MET A 50 6.47 -4.46 -7.29
CA MET A 50 5.32 -4.08 -8.12
C MET A 50 4.65 -2.84 -7.52
N SER A 51 3.94 -2.04 -8.32
CA SER A 51 3.22 -0.90 -7.75
C SER A 51 2.07 -1.34 -6.83
N LYS A 52 1.79 -0.52 -5.82
CA LYS A 52 0.63 -0.73 -4.94
C LYS A 52 -0.69 -0.71 -5.72
N LEU A 53 -0.79 0.11 -6.76
CA LEU A 53 -1.95 0.13 -7.64
C LEU A 53 -2.19 -1.24 -8.31
N GLU A 54 -1.20 -1.76 -9.02
CA GLU A 54 -1.32 -3.03 -9.77
C GLU A 54 -1.67 -4.20 -8.85
N THR A 55 -1.12 -4.21 -7.64
CA THR A 55 -1.40 -5.28 -6.67
C THR A 55 -2.80 -5.23 -6.06
N HIS A 56 -3.47 -4.07 -6.10
CA HIS A 56 -4.79 -3.84 -5.50
C HIS A 56 -5.92 -3.65 -6.53
N GLN A 57 -5.59 -3.61 -7.84
CA GLN A 57 -6.56 -3.42 -8.91
C GLN A 57 -7.03 -4.74 -9.53
N GLY A 58 -8.33 -4.85 -9.81
CA GLY A 58 -8.90 -6.02 -10.47
C GLY A 58 -8.74 -7.30 -9.65
N ALA A 59 -8.20 -8.37 -10.28
CA ALA A 59 -7.86 -9.60 -9.57
C ALA A 59 -6.61 -9.43 -8.66
N GLY A 60 -5.81 -8.39 -8.89
CA GLY A 60 -4.60 -8.07 -8.15
C GLY A 60 -3.48 -9.10 -8.31
N HIS A 61 -2.43 -8.90 -7.51
CA HIS A 61 -1.30 -9.82 -7.38
C HIS A 61 -1.01 -10.05 -5.90
N TYR A 62 -0.48 -11.23 -5.56
CA TYR A 62 -0.04 -11.50 -4.19
C TYR A 62 1.12 -10.58 -3.83
N HIS A 63 0.96 -9.87 -2.71
CA HIS A 63 1.99 -9.01 -2.17
C HIS A 63 2.05 -9.20 -0.66
N ARG A 64 3.24 -9.07 -0.10
CA ARG A 64 3.44 -9.20 1.34
C ARG A 64 2.87 -7.98 2.06
N ALA A 65 2.06 -8.23 3.07
CA ALA A 65 1.51 -7.22 3.97
C ALA A 65 1.70 -7.64 5.43
N PHE A 66 1.47 -6.71 6.35
CA PHE A 66 1.50 -6.99 7.77
C PHE A 66 0.29 -6.34 8.46
N SER A 67 -0.06 -6.87 9.62
CA SER A 67 -1.06 -6.30 10.51
C SER A 67 -0.46 -6.12 11.89
N VAL A 68 -0.62 -4.94 12.48
CA VAL A 68 -0.18 -4.65 13.84
C VAL A 68 -1.40 -4.70 14.76
N LEU A 69 -1.36 -5.58 15.76
CA LEU A 69 -2.35 -5.62 16.82
C LEU A 69 -1.80 -4.86 18.03
N LEU A 70 -2.29 -3.65 18.26
CA LEU A 70 -1.83 -2.78 19.34
C LEU A 70 -2.81 -2.81 20.52
N PHE A 71 -2.30 -3.15 21.71
CA PHE A 71 -3.06 -3.16 22.96
C PHE A 71 -2.55 -2.09 23.91
N ASN A 72 -3.46 -1.35 24.54
CA ASN A 72 -3.09 -0.42 25.62
C ASN A 72 -2.88 -1.14 26.95
N SER A 73 -2.42 -0.42 27.98
CA SER A 73 -2.19 -0.95 29.33
C SER A 73 -3.44 -1.50 30.04
N LYS A 74 -4.63 -1.32 29.45
CA LYS A 74 -5.91 -1.87 29.91
C LYS A 74 -6.39 -3.01 29.00
N GLU A 75 -5.49 -3.63 28.23
CA GLU A 75 -5.71 -4.80 27.36
C GLU A 75 -6.78 -4.59 26.27
N ARG A 76 -7.07 -3.34 25.87
CA ARG A 76 -7.97 -3.07 24.75
C ARG A 76 -7.21 -2.93 23.45
N CYS A 77 -7.69 -3.61 22.41
CA CYS A 77 -7.19 -3.51 21.05
C CYS A 77 -7.60 -2.17 20.42
N CYS A 78 -6.67 -1.51 19.73
CA CYS A 78 -6.95 -0.36 18.89
C CYS A 78 -7.57 -0.80 17.56
N CYS A 79 -8.84 -0.47 17.33
CA CYS A 79 -9.49 -0.63 16.04
C CYS A 79 -9.42 0.70 15.27
N SER A 80 -8.71 0.72 14.14
CA SER A 80 -8.73 1.86 13.22
C SER A 80 -9.90 1.71 12.24
N SER A 81 -10.70 2.76 12.07
CA SER A 81 -11.64 2.87 10.95
C SER A 81 -10.95 3.60 9.80
N VAL A 82 -10.87 2.97 8.63
CA VAL A 82 -10.44 3.65 7.41
C VAL A 82 -11.68 4.35 6.82
N PRO A 83 -11.64 5.68 6.60
CA PRO A 83 -12.75 6.37 5.96
C PRO A 83 -12.95 5.86 4.53
N LEU A 84 -14.21 5.60 4.13
CA LEU A 84 -14.58 5.33 2.75
C LEU A 84 -14.55 6.65 1.96
N THR A 85 -13.36 7.14 1.61
CA THR A 85 -13.24 8.21 0.61
C THR A 85 -13.45 7.60 -0.77
N LYS A 86 -14.53 8.03 -1.45
CA LYS A 86 -14.77 7.79 -2.88
C LYS A 86 -14.10 8.86 -3.70
#